data_AF-A0A7C4TLS3-F1
#
_entry.id   AF-A0A7C4TLS3-F1
#
_cell.length_a   1.000
_cell.length_b   1.000
_cell.length_c   1.000
_cell.angle_alpha   90.00
_cell.angle_beta   90.00
_cell.angle_gamma   90.00
#
_symmetry.space_group_name_H-M   'P 1'
#
loop_
_entity.id
_entity.type
_entity.pdbx_description
1 polymer ?
#
loop_
_entity_poly.entity_id
_entity_poly.type
_entity_poly.pdbx_seq_one_letter_code
_entity_poly.pdbx_strand_id
1 'polypeptide(L)'
;MQTRFRISKGAPRTTKELRGVFEVIRKSARGEWLDEAASKNLSKKLMQEFKPPEGWYEVEKYPIYSRFIFASAHILYSDEENEYAYAINEPPLSQEEDSLVRDIVKKLEYYTIKPQEIWDKFSALRNKVNKILDDFRIELDVSNYPRILYHIMKRTILYDRITPLMYDPNIEDISCNGYRKPIYVFHRSYTNLRTNVVFEDEDELDSFVIN
;
A
#
# COMPACT_ATOMS: atom_id res chain seq x y z
N MET A 1 -13.58 -29.88 -8.03
CA MET A 1 -12.34 -30.03 -8.83
C MET A 1 -11.25 -29.26 -8.07
N GLN A 2 -10.27 -29.94 -7.47
CA GLN A 2 -9.30 -29.32 -6.55
C GLN A 2 -8.03 -28.87 -7.30
N THR A 3 -7.77 -27.57 -7.35
CA THR A 3 -6.53 -27.03 -7.93
C THR A 3 -5.43 -27.01 -6.87
N ARG A 4 -4.40 -27.85 -7.05
CA ARG A 4 -3.25 -27.92 -6.14
C ARG A 4 -2.33 -26.71 -6.35
N PHE A 5 -2.05 -25.96 -5.28
CA PHE A 5 -0.97 -24.98 -5.27
C PHE A 5 0.36 -25.67 -5.57
N ARG A 6 1.06 -25.20 -6.61
CA ARG A 6 2.40 -25.68 -6.95
C ARG A 6 3.42 -24.77 -6.26
N ILE A 7 3.79 -25.14 -5.02
CA ILE A 7 4.96 -24.57 -4.36
C ILE A 7 6.13 -24.67 -5.34
N SER A 8 6.69 -23.54 -5.77
CA SER A 8 7.90 -23.55 -6.57
C SER A 8 9.01 -24.09 -5.69
N LYS A 9 9.49 -25.30 -5.99
CA LYS A 9 10.76 -25.78 -5.46
C LYS A 9 11.87 -25.01 -6.18
N GLY A 10 12.07 -23.76 -5.77
CA GLY A 10 13.37 -23.13 -5.90
C GLY A 10 14.43 -24.05 -5.31
N ALA A 11 15.65 -23.98 -5.82
CA ALA A 11 16.76 -24.79 -5.30
C ALA A 11 16.84 -24.62 -3.77
N PRO A 12 17.07 -25.70 -3.00
CA PRO A 12 17.09 -25.63 -1.54
C PRO A 12 18.15 -24.63 -1.08
N ARG A 13 17.69 -23.45 -0.65
CA ARG A 13 18.55 -22.37 -0.17
C ARG A 13 19.38 -22.88 1.01
N THR A 14 20.66 -22.58 0.97
CA THR A 14 21.60 -22.99 2.00
C THR A 14 21.24 -22.34 3.33
N THR A 15 21.63 -22.98 4.45
CA THR A 15 21.44 -22.45 5.81
C THR A 15 22.07 -21.06 6.00
N LYS A 16 22.98 -20.64 5.10
CA LYS A 16 23.62 -19.33 5.06
C LYS A 16 22.72 -18.26 4.40
N GLU A 17 22.00 -18.59 3.34
CA GLU A 17 21.08 -17.67 2.65
C GLU A 17 19.83 -17.39 3.50
N LEU A 18 19.26 -18.43 4.13
CA LEU A 18 18.17 -18.28 5.10
C LEU A 18 18.58 -17.34 6.24
N ARG A 19 19.78 -17.54 6.83
CA ARG A 19 20.33 -16.63 7.84
C ARG A 19 20.49 -15.19 7.33
N GLY A 20 20.87 -15.00 6.08
CA GLY A 20 20.96 -13.67 5.45
C GLY A 20 19.61 -12.97 5.39
N VAL A 21 18.55 -13.66 4.95
CA VAL A 21 17.19 -13.10 4.93
C VAL A 21 16.71 -12.74 6.34
N PHE A 22 16.84 -13.65 7.31
CA PHE A 22 16.51 -13.35 8.71
C PHE A 22 17.36 -12.23 9.31
N GLU A 23 18.66 -12.11 8.96
CA GLU A 23 19.51 -11.02 9.42
C GLU A 23 19.09 -9.68 8.82
N VAL A 24 18.66 -9.64 7.56
CA VAL A 24 18.13 -8.42 6.94
C VAL A 24 16.77 -8.04 7.53
N ILE A 25 15.82 -8.98 7.66
CA ILE A 25 14.54 -8.75 8.35
C ILE A 25 14.80 -8.21 9.77
N ARG A 26 15.77 -8.78 10.50
CA ARG A 26 16.16 -8.35 11.85
C ARG A 26 16.91 -7.02 11.90
N LYS A 27 17.62 -6.61 10.84
CA LYS A 27 18.17 -5.25 10.68
C LYS A 27 17.04 -4.27 10.39
N SER A 28 16.14 -4.58 9.45
CA SER A 28 14.96 -3.76 9.15
C SER A 28 14.01 -3.62 10.35
N ALA A 29 13.93 -4.64 11.22
CA ALA A 29 13.13 -4.65 12.45
C ALA A 29 13.62 -3.67 13.53
N ARG A 30 14.80 -3.03 13.39
CA ARG A 30 15.29 -2.01 14.32
C ARG A 30 14.58 -0.65 14.20
N GLY A 31 13.48 -0.57 13.46
CA GLY A 31 12.69 0.66 13.25
C GLY A 31 13.20 1.57 12.13
N GLU A 32 14.51 1.54 11.84
CA GLU A 32 15.21 2.52 10.98
C GLU A 32 14.89 2.43 9.47
N TRP A 33 14.30 1.34 8.96
CA TRP A 33 14.27 1.08 7.50
C TRP A 33 13.10 1.69 6.70
N LEU A 34 12.08 2.23 7.38
CA LEU A 34 10.90 2.85 6.78
C LEU A 34 10.49 4.09 7.58
N ASP A 35 11.49 4.93 7.88
CA ASP A 35 11.27 6.26 8.39
C ASP A 35 10.66 7.17 7.29
N GLU A 36 10.44 8.44 7.64
CA GLU A 36 9.87 9.42 6.71
C GLU A 36 10.83 9.72 5.54
N ALA A 37 12.15 9.66 5.74
CA ALA A 37 13.15 9.91 4.71
C ALA A 37 13.19 8.78 3.65
N ALA A 38 13.14 7.52 4.09
CA ALA A 38 13.00 6.36 3.21
C ALA A 38 11.68 6.43 2.43
N SER A 39 10.58 6.75 3.11
CA SER A 39 9.24 6.87 2.50
C SER A 39 9.16 8.03 1.48
N LYS A 40 9.85 9.14 1.75
CA LYS A 40 10.04 10.27 0.81
C LYS A 40 10.86 9.90 -0.42
N ASN A 41 11.87 9.03 -0.27
CA ASN A 41 12.67 8.57 -1.40
C ASN A 41 11.91 7.54 -2.26
N LEU A 42 11.11 6.66 -1.65
CA LEU A 42 10.26 5.70 -2.35
C LEU A 42 9.12 6.39 -3.12
N SER A 43 8.42 7.35 -2.52
CA SER A 43 7.39 8.15 -3.20
C SER A 43 7.95 8.96 -4.37
N LYS A 44 9.11 9.60 -4.20
CA LYS A 44 9.85 10.24 -5.31
C LYS A 44 10.20 9.27 -6.44
N LYS A 45 10.53 8.02 -6.14
CA LYS A 45 10.82 7.00 -7.15
C LYS A 45 9.54 6.64 -7.93
N LEU A 46 8.46 6.30 -7.23
CA LEU A 46 7.16 6.00 -7.84
C LEU A 46 6.68 7.16 -8.74
N MET A 47 6.84 8.40 -8.29
CA MET A 47 6.51 9.62 -9.03
C MET A 47 7.25 9.76 -10.38
N GLN A 48 8.43 9.17 -10.53
CA GLN A 48 9.18 9.16 -11.80
C GLN A 48 8.92 7.90 -12.64
N GLU A 49 8.38 6.84 -12.05
CA GLU A 49 8.04 5.58 -12.73
C GLU A 49 6.61 5.58 -13.29
N PHE A 50 5.76 6.51 -12.85
CA PHE A 50 4.41 6.70 -13.37
C PHE A 50 4.41 7.03 -14.88
N LYS A 51 3.38 6.52 -15.57
CA LYS A 51 3.11 6.80 -16.98
C LYS A 51 1.62 7.12 -17.10
N PRO A 52 1.25 8.31 -17.62
CA PRO A 52 -0.13 8.62 -17.94
C PRO A 52 -0.75 7.57 -18.88
N PRO A 53 -2.07 7.31 -18.78
CA PRO A 53 -2.79 6.55 -19.79
C PRO A 53 -2.70 7.19 -21.19
N GLU A 54 -2.99 6.40 -22.23
CA GLU A 54 -3.14 6.93 -23.59
C GLU A 54 -4.27 7.96 -23.64
N GLY A 55 -4.06 9.09 -24.34
CA GLY A 55 -5.00 10.22 -24.37
C GLY A 55 -4.94 11.18 -23.16
N TRP A 56 -4.02 10.96 -22.21
CA TRP A 56 -3.85 11.77 -21.01
C TRP A 56 -2.44 12.35 -20.88
N TYR A 57 -2.36 13.63 -20.50
CA TYR A 57 -1.11 14.37 -20.30
C TYR A 57 -0.92 14.71 -18.82
N GLU A 58 0.30 14.54 -18.31
CA GLU A 58 0.65 14.91 -16.94
C GLU A 58 0.90 16.43 -16.84
N VAL A 59 0.09 17.12 -16.05
CA VAL A 59 0.15 18.57 -15.82
C VAL A 59 0.97 18.89 -14.57
N GLU A 60 0.75 18.14 -13.49
CA GLU A 60 1.46 18.30 -12.23
C GLU A 60 1.67 16.95 -11.56
N LYS A 61 2.76 16.80 -10.79
CA LYS A 61 3.00 15.63 -9.95
C LYS A 61 3.78 15.96 -8.69
N TYR A 62 3.48 15.25 -7.61
CA TYR A 62 4.17 15.39 -6.34
C TYR A 62 4.13 14.11 -5.49
N PRO A 63 5.11 13.89 -4.59
CA PRO A 63 5.17 12.70 -3.77
C PRO A 63 4.26 12.84 -2.54
N ILE A 64 3.48 11.79 -2.23
CA ILE A 64 2.75 11.65 -0.97
C ILE A 64 3.53 10.70 -0.09
N TYR A 65 3.91 11.15 1.11
CA TYR A 65 4.65 10.29 2.04
C TYR A 65 4.39 10.63 3.52
N SER A 66 4.53 9.61 4.36
CA SER A 66 4.63 9.70 5.80
C SER A 66 5.35 8.44 6.32
N ARG A 67 5.46 8.24 7.63
CA ARG A 67 6.04 7.01 8.20
C ARG A 67 5.26 5.79 7.68
N PHE A 68 5.95 4.84 7.05
CA PHE A 68 5.39 3.67 6.35
C PHE A 68 4.50 3.95 5.12
N ILE A 69 4.34 5.19 4.66
CA ILE A 69 3.42 5.57 3.58
C ILE A 69 4.19 6.21 2.44
N PHE A 70 4.04 5.68 1.22
CA PHE A 70 4.70 6.22 0.03
C PHE A 70 3.86 5.96 -1.23
N ALA A 71 3.41 7.04 -1.86
CA ALA A 71 2.65 7.07 -3.11
C ALA A 71 3.02 8.35 -3.87
N SER A 72 2.42 8.60 -5.04
CA SER A 72 2.49 9.91 -5.69
C SER A 72 1.16 10.30 -6.32
N ALA A 73 0.89 11.61 -6.31
CA ALA A 73 -0.25 12.21 -6.99
C ALA A 73 0.20 12.73 -8.35
N HIS A 74 -0.68 12.59 -9.34
CA HIS A 74 -0.49 13.03 -10.71
C HIS A 74 -1.78 13.70 -11.18
N ILE A 75 -1.73 15.00 -11.44
CA ILE A 75 -2.82 15.75 -12.07
C ILE A 75 -2.69 15.55 -13.56
N LEU A 76 -3.70 14.92 -14.15
CA LEU A 76 -3.77 14.61 -15.57
C LEU A 76 -4.80 15.49 -16.26
N TYR A 77 -4.61 15.73 -17.55
CA TYR A 77 -5.57 16.40 -18.41
C TYR A 77 -5.75 15.61 -19.71
N SER A 78 -6.98 15.53 -20.22
CA SER A 78 -7.27 14.95 -21.54
C SER A 78 -7.87 16.01 -22.47
N ASP A 79 -7.29 16.16 -23.67
CA ASP A 79 -7.87 17.00 -24.73
C ASP A 79 -9.15 16.39 -25.32
N GLU A 80 -9.31 15.05 -25.27
CA GLU A 80 -10.48 14.35 -25.83
C GLU A 80 -11.71 14.50 -24.94
N GLU A 81 -11.54 14.34 -23.61
CA GLU A 81 -12.61 14.51 -22.63
C GLU A 81 -12.74 15.97 -22.13
N ASN A 82 -11.74 16.83 -22.42
CA ASN A 82 -11.63 18.21 -21.92
C ASN A 82 -11.80 18.28 -20.38
N GLU A 83 -11.23 17.29 -19.67
CA GLU A 83 -11.32 17.16 -18.21
C GLU A 83 -9.96 16.98 -17.55
N TYR A 84 -9.90 17.36 -16.27
CA TYR A 84 -8.79 17.04 -15.38
C TYR A 84 -9.14 15.83 -14.51
N ALA A 85 -8.14 14.97 -14.26
CA ALA A 85 -8.26 13.83 -13.35
C ALA A 85 -7.10 13.78 -12.35
N TYR A 86 -7.31 13.10 -11.23
CA TYR A 86 -6.35 12.92 -10.17
C TYR A 86 -5.93 11.45 -10.09
N ALA A 87 -4.74 11.11 -10.58
CA ALA A 87 -4.22 9.74 -10.54
C ALA A 87 -3.29 9.54 -9.34
N ILE A 88 -3.66 8.58 -8.49
CA ILE A 88 -2.78 8.01 -7.47
C ILE A 88 -1.91 6.92 -8.10
N ASN A 89 -0.60 7.01 -7.89
CA ASN A 89 0.35 5.95 -8.17
C ASN A 89 0.85 5.33 -6.86
N GLU A 90 0.66 4.02 -6.72
CA GLU A 90 1.04 3.22 -5.56
C GLU A 90 2.03 2.12 -5.97
N PRO A 91 2.85 1.59 -5.03
CA PRO A 91 3.74 0.48 -5.33
C PRO A 91 2.92 -0.77 -5.71
N PRO A 92 2.99 -1.25 -6.97
CA PRO A 92 2.03 -2.23 -7.48
C PRO A 92 2.31 -3.63 -6.93
N LEU A 93 1.27 -4.34 -6.49
CA LEU A 93 1.38 -5.76 -6.09
C LEU A 93 1.15 -6.68 -7.29
N SER A 94 1.92 -7.77 -7.37
CA SER A 94 1.51 -8.93 -8.16
C SER A 94 0.31 -9.65 -7.53
N GLN A 95 -0.39 -10.48 -8.30
CA GLN A 95 -1.52 -11.28 -7.80
C GLN A 95 -1.12 -12.21 -6.63
N GLU A 96 0.10 -12.75 -6.66
CA GLU A 96 0.67 -13.56 -5.59
C GLU A 96 0.91 -12.73 -4.32
N GLU A 97 1.39 -11.48 -4.46
CA GLU A 97 1.63 -10.58 -3.33
C GLU A 97 0.34 -10.01 -2.73
N ASP A 98 -0.69 -9.65 -3.51
CA ASP A 98 -1.99 -9.25 -2.94
C ASP A 98 -2.66 -10.41 -2.21
N SER A 99 -2.56 -11.64 -2.76
CA SER A 99 -3.01 -12.85 -2.07
C SER A 99 -2.29 -13.02 -0.73
N LEU A 100 -0.96 -12.86 -0.71
CA LEU A 100 -0.16 -12.94 0.50
C LEU A 100 -0.47 -11.82 1.52
N VAL A 101 -0.68 -10.58 1.06
CA VAL A 101 -1.09 -9.45 1.91
C VAL A 101 -2.42 -9.77 2.59
N ARG A 102 -3.45 -10.21 1.84
CA ARG A 102 -4.75 -10.62 2.41
C ARG A 102 -4.58 -11.75 3.42
N ASP A 103 -3.70 -12.71 3.12
CA ASP A 103 -3.42 -13.85 4.00
C ASP A 103 -2.69 -13.46 5.29
N ILE A 104 -1.85 -12.43 5.27
CA ILE A 104 -1.21 -11.88 6.47
C ILE A 104 -2.21 -11.03 7.27
N VAL A 105 -3.03 -10.20 6.62
CA VAL A 105 -4.10 -9.41 7.26
C VAL A 105 -5.08 -10.32 8.01
N LYS A 106 -5.57 -11.39 7.38
CA LYS A 106 -6.41 -12.40 8.06
C LYS A 106 -5.70 -13.06 9.24
N LYS A 107 -4.38 -13.28 9.16
CA LYS A 107 -3.62 -13.84 10.29
C LYS A 107 -3.46 -12.82 11.43
N LEU A 108 -3.41 -11.53 11.13
CA LEU A 108 -3.32 -10.45 12.12
C LEU A 108 -4.60 -10.28 12.97
N GLU A 109 -5.78 -10.61 12.44
CA GLU A 109 -7.05 -10.61 13.19
C GLU A 109 -6.97 -11.45 14.48
N TYR A 110 -6.19 -12.54 14.47
CA TYR A 110 -5.98 -13.41 15.63
C TYR A 110 -4.99 -12.83 16.68
N TYR A 111 -4.30 -11.72 16.39
CA TYR A 111 -3.32 -11.11 17.30
C TYR A 111 -3.93 -9.96 18.10
N THR A 112 -4.41 -10.26 19.30
CA THR A 112 -4.91 -9.27 20.28
C THR A 112 -3.98 -8.05 20.39
N ILE A 113 -4.55 -6.85 20.38
CA ILE A 113 -3.82 -5.61 20.66
C ILE A 113 -3.58 -5.51 22.17
N LYS A 114 -2.33 -5.34 22.59
CA LYS A 114 -1.97 -5.17 24.00
C LYS A 114 -1.97 -3.67 24.35
N PRO A 115 -2.33 -3.25 25.58
CA PRO A 115 -2.41 -1.83 25.95
C PRO A 115 -1.14 -1.01 25.65
N GLN A 116 0.05 -1.62 25.81
CA GLN A 116 1.34 -1.00 25.50
C GLN A 116 1.60 -0.77 24.00
N GLU A 117 0.85 -1.42 23.11
CA GLU A 117 0.98 -1.28 21.65
C GLU A 117 0.24 -0.05 21.11
N ILE A 118 -0.56 0.63 21.93
CA ILE A 118 -1.37 1.79 21.54
C ILE A 118 -0.51 3.01 21.16
N TRP A 119 0.65 3.18 21.83
CA TRP A 119 1.52 4.35 21.66
C TRP A 119 2.36 4.33 20.37
N ASP A 120 2.67 3.16 19.82
CA ASP A 120 3.29 3.01 18.50
C ASP A 120 2.68 1.82 17.75
N LYS A 121 1.41 2.00 17.34
CA LYS A 121 0.62 1.01 16.58
C LYS A 121 1.38 0.50 15.35
N PHE A 122 2.13 1.38 14.68
CA PHE A 122 2.92 1.04 13.50
C PHE A 122 4.04 0.04 13.83
N SER A 123 4.86 0.31 14.86
CA SER A 123 5.91 -0.64 15.27
C SER A 123 5.33 -1.93 15.82
N ALA A 124 4.22 -1.87 16.57
CA ALA A 124 3.53 -3.05 17.07
C ALA A 124 3.02 -3.95 15.93
N LEU A 125 2.35 -3.36 14.93
CA LEU A 125 1.89 -4.07 13.75
C LEU A 125 3.07 -4.65 12.94
N ARG A 126 4.14 -3.87 12.71
CA ARG A 126 5.35 -4.36 12.04
C ARG A 126 5.96 -5.59 12.74
N ASN A 127 5.99 -5.58 14.06
CA ASN A 127 6.50 -6.70 14.85
C ASN A 127 5.58 -7.94 14.75
N LYS A 128 4.26 -7.75 14.70
CA LYS A 128 3.29 -8.84 14.46
C LYS A 128 3.43 -9.41 13.04
N VAL A 129 3.58 -8.57 12.03
CA VAL A 129 3.86 -9.00 10.64
C VAL A 129 5.14 -9.82 10.57
N ASN A 130 6.24 -9.33 11.14
CA ASN A 130 7.50 -10.08 11.19
C ASN A 130 7.33 -11.43 11.89
N LYS A 131 6.60 -11.48 13.00
CA LYS A 131 6.30 -12.74 13.70
C LYS A 131 5.48 -13.71 12.84
N ILE A 132 4.51 -13.24 12.06
CA ILE A 132 3.76 -14.08 11.10
C ILE A 132 4.70 -14.62 10.01
N LEU A 133 5.57 -13.79 9.44
CA LEU A 133 6.53 -14.23 8.43
C LEU A 133 7.46 -15.32 8.97
N ASP A 134 7.98 -15.14 10.19
CA ASP A 134 8.84 -16.10 10.88
C ASP A 134 8.10 -17.41 11.24
N ASP A 135 6.94 -17.31 11.91
CA ASP A 135 6.15 -18.45 12.41
C ASP A 135 5.68 -19.36 11.26
N PHE A 136 5.28 -18.76 10.12
CA PHE A 136 4.79 -19.48 8.94
C PHE A 136 5.90 -19.76 7.89
N ARG A 137 7.14 -19.35 8.15
CA ARG A 137 8.30 -19.49 7.23
C ARG A 137 8.05 -18.92 5.83
N ILE A 138 7.42 -17.74 5.78
CA ILE A 138 7.13 -17.02 4.54
C ILE A 138 8.41 -16.28 4.12
N GLU A 139 9.08 -16.76 3.07
CA GLU A 139 10.23 -16.06 2.49
C GLU A 139 9.77 -14.89 1.62
N LEU A 140 10.14 -13.67 2.02
CA LEU A 140 10.01 -12.47 1.20
C LEU A 140 11.37 -12.01 0.69
N ASP A 141 11.40 -11.48 -0.54
CA ASP A 141 12.52 -10.64 -0.95
C ASP A 141 12.51 -9.34 -0.14
N VAL A 142 13.70 -8.96 0.33
CA VAL A 142 13.98 -7.69 1.01
C VAL A 142 13.48 -6.50 0.18
N SER A 143 13.62 -6.58 -1.14
CA SER A 143 13.16 -5.54 -2.08
C SER A 143 11.64 -5.31 -2.02
N ASN A 144 10.86 -6.37 -1.78
CA ASN A 144 9.39 -6.35 -1.77
C ASN A 144 8.82 -6.02 -0.38
N TYR A 145 9.57 -6.26 0.70
CA TYR A 145 9.08 -6.07 2.08
C TYR A 145 8.48 -4.68 2.35
N PRO A 146 9.06 -3.53 1.91
CA PRO A 146 8.46 -2.22 2.12
C PRO A 146 7.08 -2.07 1.49
N ARG A 147 6.92 -2.56 0.25
CA ARG A 147 5.67 -2.55 -0.50
C ARG A 147 4.61 -3.43 0.17
N ILE A 148 4.99 -4.63 0.57
CA ILE A 148 4.07 -5.57 1.26
C ILE A 148 3.65 -5.00 2.61
N LEU A 149 4.58 -4.41 3.37
CA LEU A 149 4.27 -3.77 4.65
C LEU A 149 3.34 -2.55 4.48
N TYR A 150 3.56 -1.71 3.46
CA TYR A 150 2.68 -0.59 3.12
C TYR A 150 1.24 -1.06 2.87
N HIS A 151 1.05 -2.09 2.04
CA HIS A 151 -0.29 -2.62 1.75
C HIS A 151 -0.94 -3.33 2.94
N ILE A 152 -0.17 -3.98 3.82
CA ILE A 152 -0.69 -4.50 5.09
C ILE A 152 -1.14 -3.34 6.00
N MET A 153 -0.36 -2.26 6.10
CA MET A 153 -0.70 -1.08 6.92
C MET A 153 -1.98 -0.40 6.40
N LYS A 154 -2.12 -0.23 5.07
CA LYS A 154 -3.35 0.24 4.41
C LYS A 154 -4.59 -0.51 4.89
N ARG A 155 -4.55 -1.84 4.80
CA ARG A 155 -5.66 -2.75 5.11
C ARG A 155 -5.87 -3.04 6.61
N THR A 156 -5.25 -2.30 7.54
CA THR A 156 -5.33 -2.61 8.98
C THR A 156 -5.38 -1.43 9.94
N ILE A 157 -4.50 -0.42 9.80
CA ILE A 157 -4.41 0.71 10.74
C ILE A 157 -4.43 2.08 10.06
N LEU A 158 -4.61 2.09 8.74
CA LEU A 158 -4.77 3.26 7.89
C LEU A 158 -6.15 3.18 7.22
N TYR A 159 -6.36 3.92 6.13
CA TYR A 159 -7.68 4.17 5.54
C TYR A 159 -7.90 3.39 4.23
N ASP A 160 -7.44 2.13 4.18
CA ASP A 160 -7.41 1.26 3.00
C ASP A 160 -7.16 2.02 1.68
N ARG A 161 -8.04 1.92 0.68
CA ARG A 161 -7.88 2.52 -0.66
C ARG A 161 -7.70 4.04 -0.64
N ILE A 162 -8.31 4.76 0.30
CA ILE A 162 -8.18 6.22 0.40
C ILE A 162 -6.94 6.67 1.15
N THR A 163 -6.09 5.77 1.66
CA THR A 163 -4.87 6.12 2.42
C THR A 163 -4.01 7.18 1.72
N PRO A 164 -3.70 7.14 0.41
CA PRO A 164 -2.94 8.21 -0.22
C PRO A 164 -3.64 9.57 -0.18
N LEU A 165 -4.96 9.60 -0.42
CA LEU A 165 -5.79 10.81 -0.40
C LEU A 165 -5.81 11.45 1.00
N MET A 166 -5.96 10.62 2.04
CA MET A 166 -5.95 11.03 3.46
C MET A 166 -4.62 11.60 3.95
N TYR A 167 -3.53 11.42 3.18
CA TYR A 167 -2.19 11.92 3.48
C TYR A 167 -1.71 12.99 2.49
N ASP A 168 -2.55 13.42 1.54
CA ASP A 168 -2.27 14.52 0.63
C ASP A 168 -2.79 15.84 1.19
N PRO A 169 -1.90 16.81 1.55
CA PRO A 169 -2.33 18.10 2.09
C PRO A 169 -3.08 18.99 1.07
N ASN A 170 -3.06 18.66 -0.22
CA ASN A 170 -3.76 19.39 -1.27
C ASN A 170 -5.22 18.96 -1.47
N ILE A 171 -5.66 17.88 -0.81
CA ILE A 171 -7.06 17.45 -0.80
C ILE A 171 -7.77 18.09 0.40
N GLU A 172 -8.95 18.67 0.14
CA GLU A 172 -9.82 19.24 1.17
C GLU A 172 -10.96 18.27 1.51
N ASP A 173 -11.64 17.74 0.50
CA ASP A 173 -12.74 16.78 0.66
C ASP A 173 -12.52 15.50 -0.18
N ILE A 174 -13.04 14.37 0.31
CA ILE A 174 -13.08 13.08 -0.39
C ILE A 174 -14.54 12.61 -0.47
N SER A 175 -15.02 12.33 -1.67
CA SER A 175 -16.41 11.92 -1.94
C SER A 175 -16.49 10.53 -2.58
N CYS A 176 -17.14 9.59 -1.89
CA CYS A 176 -17.43 8.25 -2.42
C CYS A 176 -18.93 8.11 -2.70
N ASN A 177 -19.29 7.83 -3.96
CA ASN A 177 -20.69 7.80 -4.42
C ASN A 177 -21.26 6.37 -4.55
N GLY A 178 -20.60 5.37 -3.94
CA GLY A 178 -20.93 3.94 -4.01
C GLY A 178 -19.85 3.10 -4.72
N TYR A 179 -20.02 1.78 -4.70
CA TYR A 179 -19.13 0.81 -5.35
C TYR A 179 -19.13 0.97 -6.89
N ARG A 180 -18.04 0.52 -7.53
CA ARG A 180 -17.75 0.62 -8.97
C ARG A 180 -17.85 2.03 -9.56
N LYS A 181 -17.76 3.05 -8.71
CA LYS A 181 -17.63 4.45 -9.10
C LYS A 181 -16.27 4.97 -8.66
N PRO A 182 -15.67 5.90 -9.43
CA PRO A 182 -14.49 6.60 -8.97
C PRO A 182 -14.82 7.40 -7.71
N ILE A 183 -13.88 7.41 -6.77
CA ILE A 183 -13.84 8.41 -5.71
C ILE A 183 -13.53 9.76 -6.36
N TYR A 184 -14.18 10.80 -5.89
CA TYR A 184 -13.90 12.19 -6.27
C TYR A 184 -13.18 12.88 -5.12
N VAL A 185 -12.34 13.86 -5.44
CA VAL A 185 -11.65 14.70 -4.46
C VAL A 185 -11.83 16.17 -4.79
N PHE A 186 -11.94 17.00 -3.77
CA PHE A 186 -11.82 18.46 -3.93
C PHE A 186 -10.36 18.86 -3.67
N HIS A 187 -9.62 19.15 -4.74
CA HIS A 187 -8.22 19.54 -4.69
C HIS A 187 -8.09 21.07 -4.69
N ARG A 188 -7.31 21.64 -3.76
CA ARG A 188 -7.13 23.10 -3.57
C ARG A 188 -6.97 23.91 -4.86
N SER A 189 -6.09 23.46 -5.76
CA SER A 189 -5.78 24.16 -7.02
C SER A 189 -6.66 23.80 -8.22
N TYR A 190 -7.37 22.67 -8.19
CA TYR A 190 -8.04 22.08 -9.36
C TYR A 190 -9.53 21.77 -9.14
N THR A 191 -10.05 22.03 -7.93
CA THR A 191 -11.42 21.76 -7.50
C THR A 191 -11.80 20.28 -7.60
N ASN A 192 -13.00 19.93 -8.08
CA ASN A 192 -13.46 18.55 -8.16
C ASN A 192 -12.72 17.76 -9.24
N LEU A 193 -11.96 16.75 -8.82
CA LEU A 193 -11.27 15.82 -9.71
C LEU A 193 -11.80 14.39 -9.51
N ARG A 194 -12.02 13.70 -10.63
CA ARG A 194 -12.24 12.25 -10.66
C ARG A 194 -10.92 11.54 -10.34
N THR A 195 -10.93 10.53 -9.47
CA THR A 195 -9.74 9.71 -9.21
C THR A 195 -9.75 8.36 -9.94
N ASN A 196 -8.58 7.73 -10.01
CA ASN A 196 -8.44 6.32 -10.37
C ASN A 196 -8.72 5.35 -9.20
N VAL A 197 -9.13 5.85 -8.02
CA VAL A 197 -9.45 5.03 -6.86
C VAL A 197 -10.91 4.61 -6.92
N VAL A 198 -11.16 3.30 -6.91
CA VAL A 198 -12.49 2.68 -7.00
C VAL A 198 -12.58 1.59 -5.93
N PHE A 199 -13.75 1.40 -5.30
CA PHE A 199 -14.09 0.18 -4.57
C PHE A 199 -14.84 -0.76 -5.53
N GLU A 200 -14.36 -1.99 -5.74
CA GLU A 200 -14.80 -2.83 -6.88
C GLU A 200 -16.09 -3.61 -6.62
N ASP A 201 -16.42 -3.82 -5.34
CA ASP A 201 -17.58 -4.56 -4.88
C ASP A 201 -18.22 -3.90 -3.65
N GLU A 202 -19.44 -4.33 -3.34
CA GLU A 202 -20.28 -3.79 -2.27
C GLU A 202 -19.73 -4.18 -0.89
N ASP A 203 -19.35 -5.46 -0.71
CA ASP A 203 -18.76 -5.97 0.53
C ASP A 203 -17.48 -5.20 0.93
N GLU A 204 -16.62 -4.84 -0.03
CA GLU A 204 -15.40 -4.05 0.21
C GLU A 204 -15.71 -2.63 0.70
N LEU A 205 -16.71 -1.96 0.10
CA LEU A 205 -17.11 -0.61 0.52
C LEU A 205 -17.82 -0.63 1.88
N ASP A 206 -18.73 -1.57 2.10
CA ASP A 206 -19.44 -1.73 3.38
C ASP A 206 -18.47 -2.04 4.52
N SER A 207 -17.50 -2.93 4.27
CA SER A 207 -16.43 -3.24 5.23
C SER A 207 -15.54 -2.03 5.54
N PHE A 208 -15.33 -1.13 4.57
CA PHE A 208 -14.58 0.11 4.77
C PHE A 208 -15.37 1.15 5.60
N VAL A 209 -16.70 1.20 5.47
CA VAL A 209 -17.56 2.14 6.22
C VAL A 209 -17.78 1.72 7.68
N ILE A 210 -17.70 0.41 7.97
CA ILE A 210 -18.01 -0.16 9.31
C ILE A 210 -16.78 -0.24 10.24
N ASN A 211 -15.55 -0.35 9.71
CA ASN A 211 -14.32 -0.60 10.47
C ASN A 211 -13.70 0.64 11.16
#